data_AF-A0A846S7F7-F1
#
_entry.id   AF-A0A846S7F7-F1
#
_cell.length_a   1.000
_cell.length_b   1.000
_cell.length_c   1.000
_cell.angle_alpha   90.00
_cell.angle_beta   90.00
_cell.angle_gamma   90.00
#
_symmetry.space_group_name_H-M   'P 1'
#
loop_
_entity.id
_entity.type
_entity.pdbx_description
1 polymer ?
#
loop_
_entity_poly.entity_id
_entity_poly.type
_entity_poly.pdbx_seq_one_letter_code
_entity_poly.pdbx_strand_id
1 'polypeptide(L)'
;MTDNVYTSDVTVDSATPSQLAESIRLREERIADNIDELVGRVHPKVLATRAVNRAKSTVIEEESGSVKPEAIALGVGSVLGVAALIVGLSGRGKRG
;
A
#
# COMPACT_ATOMS: atom_id res chain seq x y z
N MET A 1 19.17 -23.03 -16.37
CA MET A 1 19.72 -22.04 -15.42
C MET A 1 19.57 -20.68 -16.09
N THR A 2 18.60 -19.88 -15.66
CA THR A 2 18.49 -18.47 -16.08
C THR A 2 19.44 -17.66 -15.21
N ASP A 3 20.56 -17.23 -15.79
CA ASP A 3 21.55 -16.40 -15.10
C ASP A 3 21.01 -14.99 -14.92
N ASN A 4 20.49 -14.69 -13.74
CA ASN A 4 20.04 -13.35 -13.39
C ASN A 4 21.23 -12.52 -12.92
N VAL A 5 21.36 -11.29 -13.41
CA VAL A 5 22.44 -10.31 -13.14
C VAL A 5 22.76 -10.09 -11.65
N TYR A 6 21.87 -10.43 -10.73
CA TYR A 6 22.12 -10.27 -9.29
C TYR A 6 22.45 -11.58 -8.56
N THR A 7 22.37 -12.72 -9.24
CA THR A 7 22.70 -14.04 -8.70
C THR A 7 23.89 -14.69 -9.42
N SER A 8 24.33 -14.13 -10.54
CA SER A 8 25.55 -14.49 -11.27
C SER A 8 26.62 -13.41 -11.09
N ASP A 9 27.90 -13.74 -11.30
CA ASP A 9 29.06 -12.82 -11.19
C ASP A 9 29.04 -11.63 -12.18
N VAL A 10 27.95 -11.45 -12.94
CA VAL A 10 27.75 -10.38 -13.93
C VAL A 10 27.11 -9.19 -13.26
N THR A 11 27.82 -8.06 -13.14
CA THR A 11 27.26 -6.84 -12.53
C THR A 11 26.31 -6.10 -13.48
N VAL A 12 25.46 -5.22 -12.93
CA VAL A 12 24.48 -4.41 -13.69
C VAL A 12 25.13 -3.63 -14.84
N ASP A 13 26.36 -3.14 -14.63
CA ASP A 13 27.12 -2.35 -15.62
C ASP A 13 27.60 -3.18 -16.81
N SER A 14 27.65 -4.51 -16.67
CA SER A 14 28.11 -5.44 -17.71
C SER A 14 26.99 -6.24 -18.36
N ALA A 15 25.76 -6.10 -17.86
CA ALA A 15 24.62 -6.87 -18.32
C ALA A 15 24.06 -6.35 -19.65
N THR A 16 23.63 -7.27 -20.51
CA THR A 16 22.88 -6.90 -21.72
C THR A 16 21.45 -6.47 -21.39
N PRO A 17 20.79 -5.65 -22.23
CA PRO A 17 19.40 -5.25 -22.03
C PRO A 17 18.44 -6.44 -21.84
N SER A 18 18.66 -7.55 -22.55
CA SER A 18 17.84 -8.75 -22.46
C SER A 18 17.94 -9.45 -21.09
N GLN A 19 19.14 -9.49 -20.51
CA GLN A 19 19.39 -10.07 -19.19
C GLN A 19 18.78 -9.19 -18.09
N LEU A 20 18.84 -7.87 -18.25
CA LEU A 20 18.18 -6.95 -17.33
C LEU A 20 16.66 -7.12 -17.36
N ALA A 21 16.05 -7.16 -18.55
CA ALA A 21 14.61 -7.36 -18.70
C ALA A 21 14.13 -8.67 -18.05
N GLU A 22 14.86 -9.77 -18.28
CA GLU A 22 14.52 -11.06 -17.66
C GLU A 22 14.71 -11.04 -16.14
N SER A 23 15.76 -10.37 -15.65
CA SER A 23 15.98 -10.23 -14.20
C SER A 23 14.88 -9.40 -13.52
N ILE A 24 14.32 -8.40 -14.20
CA ILE A 24 13.20 -7.59 -13.71
C ILE A 24 11.94 -8.47 -13.68
N ARG A 25 11.64 -9.19 -14.76
CA ARG A 25 10.49 -10.10 -14.83
C ARG A 25 10.47 -11.10 -13.69
N LEU A 26 11.61 -11.75 -13.43
CA LEU A 26 11.75 -12.73 -12.35
C LEU A 26 11.66 -12.10 -10.95
N ARG A 27 12.00 -10.82 -10.81
CA ARG A 27 11.82 -10.08 -9.55
C ARG A 27 10.36 -9.73 -9.32
N GLU A 28 9.68 -9.27 -10.36
CA GLU A 28 8.24 -8.96 -10.29
C GLU A 28 7.44 -10.20 -9.92
N GLU A 29 7.74 -11.35 -10.52
CA GLU A 29 7.13 -12.64 -10.20
C GLU A 29 7.35 -13.01 -8.72
N ARG A 30 8.59 -12.94 -8.23
CA ARG A 30 8.90 -13.20 -6.82
C ARG A 30 8.22 -12.21 -5.87
N ILE A 31 8.12 -10.94 -6.24
CA ILE A 31 7.45 -9.93 -5.42
C ILE A 31 5.96 -10.23 -5.37
N ALA A 32 5.34 -10.57 -6.50
CA ALA A 32 3.93 -10.95 -6.55
C ALA A 32 3.66 -12.18 -5.67
N ASP A 33 4.47 -13.24 -5.80
CA ASP A 33 4.37 -14.44 -4.95
C ASP A 33 4.50 -14.13 -3.47
N ASN A 34 5.50 -13.31 -3.10
CA ASN A 34 5.71 -12.90 -1.71
C ASN A 34 4.56 -12.03 -1.19
N ILE A 35 3.96 -11.17 -2.03
CA ILE A 35 2.79 -10.37 -1.67
C ILE A 35 1.60 -11.28 -1.44
N ASP A 36 1.34 -12.25 -2.33
CA ASP A 36 0.22 -13.18 -2.20
C ASP A 36 0.38 -14.06 -0.96
N GLU A 37 1.59 -14.56 -0.68
CA GLU A 37 1.90 -15.29 0.56
C GLU A 37 1.67 -14.40 1.79
N LEU A 38 2.15 -13.15 1.76
CA LEU A 38 1.99 -12.21 2.85
C LEU A 38 0.52 -11.87 3.08
N VAL A 39 -0.27 -11.66 2.02
CA VAL A 39 -1.71 -11.36 2.07
C VAL A 39 -2.52 -12.60 2.47
N GLY A 40 -2.06 -13.81 2.18
CA GLY A 40 -2.66 -15.04 2.68
C GLY A 40 -2.40 -15.24 4.17
N ARG A 41 -1.18 -14.92 4.63
CA ARG A 41 -0.76 -15.05 6.03
C ARG A 41 -1.35 -13.95 6.90
N VAL A 42 -1.15 -12.70 6.49
CA VAL A 42 -1.73 -11.53 7.13
C VAL A 42 -3.19 -11.53 6.76
N HIS A 43 -4.11 -11.49 7.72
CA HIS A 43 -5.53 -11.37 7.40
C HIS A 43 -5.88 -9.88 7.32
N PRO A 44 -5.76 -9.21 6.14
CA PRO A 44 -5.84 -7.75 6.06
C PRO A 44 -7.19 -7.23 6.57
N LYS A 45 -8.27 -7.98 6.32
CA LYS A 45 -9.61 -7.67 6.83
C LYS A 45 -9.65 -7.59 8.36
N VAL A 46 -8.94 -8.49 9.05
CA VAL A 46 -8.87 -8.51 10.51
C VAL A 46 -8.03 -7.33 11.01
N LEU A 47 -6.91 -7.03 10.37
CA LEU A 47 -6.10 -5.86 10.73
C LEU A 47 -6.86 -4.55 10.54
N ALA A 48 -7.55 -4.39 9.41
CA ALA A 48 -8.39 -3.23 9.13
C ALA A 48 -9.50 -3.10 10.18
N THR A 49 -10.17 -4.19 10.52
CA THR A 49 -11.22 -4.21 11.56
C THR A 49 -10.65 -3.80 12.92
N ARG A 50 -9.46 -4.31 13.29
CA ARG A 50 -8.77 -3.91 14.53
C ARG A 50 -8.39 -2.44 14.52
N ALA A 51 -7.90 -1.92 13.40
CA ALA A 51 -7.55 -0.51 13.25
C ALA A 51 -8.78 0.40 13.40
N VAL A 52 -9.89 0.05 12.74
CA VAL A 52 -11.18 0.75 12.87
C VAL A 52 -11.71 0.67 14.29
N ASN A 53 -11.65 -0.50 14.93
CA ASN A 53 -12.13 -0.65 16.31
C ASN A 53 -11.29 0.17 17.30
N ARG A 54 -9.96 0.22 17.12
CA ARG A 54 -9.09 1.12 17.89
C ARG A 54 -9.42 2.59 17.66
N ALA A 55 -9.74 2.98 16.43
CA ALA A 55 -10.14 4.36 16.13
C ALA A 55 -11.49 4.68 16.78
N LYS A 56 -12.47 3.77 16.72
CA LYS A 56 -13.80 3.94 17.35
C LYS A 56 -13.71 4.06 18.86
N SER A 57 -12.85 3.29 19.53
CA SER A 57 -12.66 3.40 20.98
C SER A 57 -12.09 4.75 21.42
N THR A 58 -11.40 5.47 20.53
CA THR A 58 -10.89 6.83 20.81
C THR A 58 -11.97 7.91 20.61
N VAL A 59 -13.02 7.62 19.84
CA VAL A 59 -14.03 8.60 19.40
C VAL A 59 -15.28 8.62 20.29
N ILE A 60 -15.53 7.56 21.05
CA ILE A 60 -16.68 7.45 21.95
C ILE A 60 -16.25 7.88 23.36
N GLU A 61 -16.96 8.84 23.94
CA GLU A 61 -16.79 9.25 25.34
C GLU A 61 -17.58 8.27 26.22
N GLU A 62 -16.88 7.42 26.98
CA GLU A 62 -17.49 6.30 27.75
C GLU A 62 -18.53 6.77 28.79
N GLU A 63 -18.46 8.04 29.21
CA GLU A 63 -19.30 8.59 30.28
C GLU A 63 -20.67 9.11 29.79
N SER A 64 -20.76 9.63 28.57
CA SER A 64 -21.99 10.27 28.05
C SER A 64 -22.63 9.53 26.87
N GLY A 65 -21.92 8.59 26.25
CA GLY A 65 -22.37 7.90 25.04
C GLY A 65 -22.53 8.81 23.82
N SER A 66 -22.12 10.09 23.91
CA SER A 66 -22.24 11.08 22.84
C SER A 66 -20.99 11.12 21.96
N VAL A 67 -21.18 11.39 20.67
CA VAL A 67 -20.07 11.48 19.70
C VAL A 67 -19.41 12.86 19.85
N LYS A 68 -18.11 12.90 20.10
CA LYS A 68 -17.38 14.18 20.22
C LYS A 68 -17.49 14.97 18.90
N PRO A 69 -17.96 16.23 18.92
CA PRO A 69 -18.10 17.03 17.70
C PRO A 69 -16.77 17.24 16.96
N GLU A 70 -15.65 17.26 17.69
CA GLU A 70 -14.29 17.32 17.13
C GLU A 70 -13.95 16.06 16.32
N ALA A 71 -14.43 14.89 16.75
CA ALA A 71 -14.20 13.64 16.05
C ALA A 71 -15.06 13.53 14.77
N ILE A 72 -16.27 14.09 14.77
CA ILE A 72 -17.09 14.22 13.56
C ILE A 72 -16.41 15.16 12.56
N ALA A 73 -15.96 16.32 13.01
CA ALA A 73 -15.25 17.29 12.16
C ALA A 73 -13.96 16.69 11.57
N LEU A 74 -13.18 15.97 12.38
CA LEU A 74 -11.98 15.26 11.92
C LEU A 74 -12.31 14.15 10.92
N GLY A 75 -13.36 13.37 11.19
CA GLY A 75 -13.83 12.31 10.30
C GLY A 75 -14.22 12.86 8.93
N VAL A 76 -15.09 13.87 8.90
CA VAL A 76 -15.53 14.53 7.65
C VAL A 76 -14.35 15.18 6.91
N GLY A 77 -13.49 15.90 7.62
CA GLY A 77 -12.30 16.53 7.04
C GLY A 77 -11.33 15.52 6.42
N SER A 78 -11.12 14.37 7.06
CA SER A 78 -10.22 13.33 6.55
C SER A 78 -10.74 12.68 5.26
N VAL A 79 -12.04 12.38 5.17
CA VAL A 79 -12.65 11.79 3.98
C VAL A 79 -12.56 12.75 2.80
N LEU A 80 -12.88 14.03 3.02
CA LEU A 80 -12.77 15.06 1.99
C LEU A 80 -11.32 15.28 1.56
N GLY A 81 -10.38 15.30 2.51
CA GLY A 81 -8.95 15.44 2.23
C GLY A 81 -8.41 14.30 1.36
N VAL A 82 -8.72 13.04 1.70
CA VAL A 82 -8.29 11.87 0.92
C VAL A 82 -8.93 11.87 -0.48
N ALA A 83 -10.22 12.18 -0.59
CA ALA A 83 -10.89 12.28 -1.88
C ALA A 83 -10.25 13.35 -2.76
N ALA A 84 -9.94 14.53 -2.21
CA ALA A 84 -9.25 15.59 -2.92
C ALA A 84 -7.83 15.17 -3.37
N LEU A 85 -7.11 14.41 -2.55
CA LEU A 85 -5.77 13.91 -2.86
C LEU A 85 -5.81 12.91 -4.03
N ILE A 86 -6.74 11.96 -4.00
CA ILE A 86 -6.94 10.98 -5.08
C ILE A 86 -7.32 11.69 -6.40
N VAL A 87 -8.29 12.60 -6.34
CA VAL A 87 -8.72 13.37 -7.52
C VAL A 87 -7.57 14.24 -8.05
N GLY A 88 -6.85 14.94 -7.18
CA GLY A 88 -5.70 15.77 -7.57
C GLY A 88 -4.57 14.99 -8.22
N LEU A 89 -4.24 13.80 -7.70
CA LEU A 89 -3.27 12.89 -8.31
C LEU A 89 -3.73 12.39 -9.69
N SER A 90 -5.00 11.96 -9.80
CA SER A 90 -5.56 11.45 -11.06
C SER A 90 -5.66 12.53 -12.15
N GLY A 91 -5.88 13.79 -11.77
CA GLY A 91 -5.94 14.93 -12.69
C GLY A 91 -4.58 15.34 -13.26
N ARG A 92 -3.49 15.03 -12.56
CA ARG A 92 -2.12 15.39 -12.98
C ARG A 92 -1.60 14.52 -14.12
N GLY A 93 -2.06 13.28 -14.22
CA GLY A 93 -1.68 12.35 -15.30
C GLY A 93 -2.36 12.60 -16.64
N LYS A 94 -3.40 13.44 -16.70
CA LYS A 94 -4.19 13.70 -17.92
C LYS A 94 -3.80 15.00 -18.65
N ARG A 95 -2.81 15.73 -18.12
CA ARG A 95 -2.32 17.02 -18.65
C ARG A 95 -0.85 16.97 -19.13
N GLY A 96 -0.26 15.78 -19.18
CA GLY A 96 1.07 15.53 -19.74
C GLY A 96 0.98 14.86 -21.10
#